data_AF-A0ABD7TUM5-F1
#
_entry.id   AF-A0ABD7TUM5-F1
#
_cell.length_a   1.000
_cell.length_b   1.000
_cell.length_c   1.000
_cell.angle_alpha   90.00
_cell.angle_beta   90.00
_cell.angle_gamma   90.00
#
_symmetry.space_group_name_H-M   'P 1'
#
loop_
_entity.id
_entity.type
_entity.pdbx_description
1 polymer ?
#
loop_
_entity_poly.entity_id
_entity_poly.type
_entity_poly.pdbx_seq_one_letter_code
_entity_poly.pdbx_strand_id
1 'polypeptide(L)'
;MKKVLIASLATVSLSLGTAGIVSEVESTHAATQSTNEVYKAFIQAGGTKAMWDNIVMPESGGNPNAVNELGYRGLGQTKEAWGTGSVETQTKGMINYAKERYGSIDKAIQFRIANGWW
;
A
#
# COMPACT_ATOMS: atom_id res chain seq x y z
N MET A 1 -22.14 -0.37 -17.08
CA MET A 1 -22.35 -1.82 -17.32
C MET A 1 -21.00 -2.49 -17.45
N LYS A 2 -20.81 -3.59 -16.69
CA LYS A 2 -19.75 -4.60 -16.73
C LYS A 2 -18.70 -4.51 -17.85
N LYS A 3 -17.43 -4.58 -17.47
CA LYS A 3 -16.49 -5.55 -18.06
C LYS A 3 -15.67 -6.19 -16.93
N VAL A 4 -16.07 -7.41 -16.61
CA VAL A 4 -15.35 -8.37 -15.77
C VAL A 4 -14.27 -8.99 -16.65
N LEU A 5 -13.02 -8.94 -16.21
CA LEU A 5 -11.94 -9.76 -16.77
C LEU A 5 -11.61 -10.84 -15.73
N ILE A 6 -12.24 -12.00 -15.90
CA ILE A 6 -11.84 -13.24 -15.22
C ILE A 6 -10.63 -13.76 -15.99
N ALA A 7 -9.44 -13.67 -15.39
CA ALA A 7 -8.27 -14.37 -15.89
C ALA A 7 -8.40 -15.85 -15.51
N SER A 8 -8.67 -16.69 -16.50
CA SER A 8 -8.50 -18.14 -16.42
C SER A 8 -7.03 -18.45 -16.22
N LEU A 9 -6.68 -19.10 -15.12
CA LEU A 9 -5.38 -19.75 -14.96
C LEU A 9 -5.58 -21.24 -15.19
N ALA A 10 -4.82 -21.75 -16.17
CA ALA A 10 -4.86 -23.11 -16.66
C ALA A 10 -4.53 -24.12 -15.55
N THR A 11 -5.33 -25.18 -15.49
CA THR A 11 -5.05 -26.35 -14.66
C THR A 11 -3.90 -27.13 -15.28
N VAL A 12 -2.73 -27.09 -14.66
CA VAL A 12 -1.62 -28.01 -14.96
C VAL A 12 -1.72 -29.17 -13.97
N SER A 13 -2.16 -30.33 -14.45
CA SER A 13 -2.03 -31.59 -13.73
C SER A 13 -0.65 -32.18 -14.01
N LEU A 14 0.18 -32.30 -12.96
CA LEU A 14 1.42 -33.07 -12.98
C LEU A 14 1.32 -34.21 -11.97
N SER A 15 1.67 -35.40 -12.46
CA SER A 15 1.58 -36.72 -11.85
C SER A 15 2.55 -36.95 -10.68
N LEU A 16 2.16 -37.87 -9.80
CA LEU A 16 2.80 -38.28 -8.55
C LEU A 16 4.30 -38.57 -8.63
N GLY A 17 5.04 -38.06 -7.64
CA GLY A 17 6.41 -38.49 -7.33
C GLY A 17 7.01 -37.73 -6.15
N THR A 18 7.02 -38.37 -4.98
CA THR A 18 7.87 -38.14 -3.80
C THR A 18 7.83 -36.79 -3.04
N ALA A 19 7.51 -36.93 -1.75
CA ALA A 19 7.71 -36.03 -0.61
C ALA A 19 8.23 -34.59 -0.87
N GLY A 20 7.31 -33.64 -0.80
CA GLY A 20 7.59 -32.21 -0.68
C GLY A 20 6.27 -31.50 -0.41
N ILE A 21 6.05 -31.18 0.86
CA ILE A 21 4.83 -30.57 1.39
C ILE A 21 4.42 -29.31 0.63
N VAL A 22 3.12 -29.22 0.40
CA VAL A 22 2.40 -28.08 -0.14
C VAL A 22 2.37 -26.95 0.89
N SER A 23 2.92 -25.78 0.55
CA SER A 23 2.64 -24.51 1.26
C SER A 23 2.60 -23.36 0.27
N GLU A 24 1.63 -23.38 -0.64
CA GLU A 24 1.31 -22.23 -1.51
C GLU A 24 -0.18 -21.90 -1.41
N VAL A 25 -0.66 -21.62 -0.20
CA VAL A 25 -1.98 -21.00 0.04
C VAL A 25 -2.01 -20.03 1.23
N GLU A 26 -0.88 -19.76 1.89
CA GLU A 26 -0.84 -18.93 3.11
C GLU A 26 -0.53 -17.43 2.84
N SER A 27 -0.17 -17.07 1.60
CA SER A 27 0.34 -15.72 1.31
C SER A 27 -0.73 -14.64 1.13
N THR A 28 -1.97 -14.99 0.73
CA THR A 28 -3.04 -13.99 0.51
C THR A 28 -3.72 -13.54 1.80
N HIS A 29 -3.91 -14.46 2.75
CA HIS A 29 -4.46 -14.13 4.08
C HIS A 29 -3.47 -13.33 4.91
N ALA A 30 -2.18 -13.69 4.90
CA ALA A 30 -1.14 -12.96 5.63
C ALA A 30 -0.93 -11.53 5.07
N ALA A 31 -0.92 -11.36 3.74
CA ALA A 31 -0.81 -10.04 3.13
C ALA A 31 -2.02 -9.14 3.47
N THR A 32 -3.23 -9.68 3.38
CA THR A 32 -4.47 -8.94 3.71
C THR A 32 -4.54 -8.58 5.20
N GLN A 33 -4.10 -9.48 6.10
CA GLN A 33 -4.01 -9.22 7.53
C GLN A 33 -2.96 -8.15 7.85
N SER A 34 -1.79 -8.22 7.23
CA SER A 34 -0.73 -7.22 7.37
C SER A 34 -1.21 -5.83 6.95
N THR A 35 -1.88 -5.71 5.81
CA THR A 35 -2.48 -4.44 5.36
C THR A 35 -3.54 -3.93 6.33
N ASN A 36 -4.36 -4.79 6.93
CA ASN A 36 -5.35 -4.39 7.95
C ASN A 36 -4.71 -3.84 9.22
N GLU A 37 -3.61 -4.44 9.68
CA GLU A 37 -2.86 -3.94 10.85
C GLU A 37 -2.20 -2.59 10.56
N VAL A 38 -1.60 -2.44 9.37
CA VAL A 38 -1.02 -1.16 8.92
C VAL A 38 -2.09 -0.10 8.79
N TYR A 39 -3.25 -0.42 8.20
CA TYR A 39 -4.39 0.50 8.11
C TYR A 39 -4.84 0.98 9.50
N LYS A 40 -5.00 0.06 10.45
CA LYS A 40 -5.38 0.40 11.82
C LYS A 40 -4.35 1.35 12.47
N ALA A 41 -3.05 1.06 12.34
CA ALA A 41 -2.00 1.92 12.86
C ALA A 41 -1.98 3.29 12.16
N PHE A 42 -2.24 3.34 10.85
CA PHE A 42 -2.35 4.57 10.07
C PHE A 42 -3.49 5.45 10.57
N ILE A 43 -4.69 4.88 10.79
CA ILE A 43 -5.84 5.62 11.34
C ILE A 43 -5.54 6.10 12.77
N GLN A 44 -4.94 5.26 13.61
CA GLN A 44 -4.55 5.65 14.98
C GLN A 44 -3.54 6.78 15.03
N ALA A 45 -2.64 6.86 14.05
CA ALA A 45 -1.65 7.93 13.92
C ALA A 45 -2.22 9.24 13.36
N GLY A 46 -3.54 9.32 13.12
CA GLY A 46 -4.23 10.50 12.61
C GLY A 46 -4.40 10.53 11.08
N GLY A 47 -4.00 9.46 10.39
CA GLY A 47 -4.32 9.27 8.99
C GLY A 47 -5.83 9.12 8.78
N THR A 48 -6.32 9.52 7.60
CA THR A 48 -7.75 9.40 7.27
C THR A 48 -7.98 8.26 6.28
N LYS A 49 -9.19 7.68 6.29
CA LYS A 49 -9.56 6.69 5.25
C LYS A 49 -9.38 7.25 3.83
N ALA A 50 -9.65 8.54 3.64
CA ALA A 50 -9.47 9.19 2.35
C ALA A 50 -8.00 9.24 1.90
N MET A 51 -7.05 9.54 2.81
CA MET A 51 -5.62 9.44 2.52
C MET A 51 -5.20 8.00 2.24
N TRP A 52 -5.74 7.04 2.99
CA TRP A 52 -5.42 5.64 2.80
C TRP A 52 -5.82 5.16 1.40
N ASP A 53 -7.08 5.37 1.03
CA ASP A 53 -7.64 4.89 -0.23
C ASP A 53 -7.04 5.61 -1.45
N ASN A 54 -6.78 6.92 -1.33
CA ASN A 54 -6.38 7.73 -2.47
C ASN A 54 -4.87 7.92 -2.58
N ILE A 55 -4.10 7.79 -1.50
CA ILE A 55 -2.64 8.02 -1.52
C ILE A 55 -1.93 6.72 -1.14
N VAL A 56 -2.16 6.18 0.06
CA VAL A 56 -1.36 5.04 0.55
C VAL A 56 -1.52 3.79 -0.32
N MET A 57 -2.77 3.39 -0.59
CA MET A 57 -3.05 2.18 -1.37
C MET A 57 -2.48 2.26 -2.78
N PRO A 58 -2.61 3.39 -3.51
CA PRO A 58 -2.04 3.47 -4.83
C PRO A 58 -0.52 3.69 -4.87
N GLU A 59 0.08 4.38 -3.88
CA GLU A 59 1.53 4.60 -3.86
C GLU A 59 2.29 3.36 -3.40
N SER A 60 1.82 2.66 -2.36
CA SER A 60 2.58 1.57 -1.71
C SER A 60 1.81 0.27 -1.52
N GLY A 61 0.53 0.21 -1.89
CA GLY A 61 -0.33 -0.94 -1.57
C GLY A 61 -0.56 -1.12 -0.06
N GLY A 62 -0.30 -0.08 0.75
CA GLY A 62 -0.33 -0.20 2.20
C GLY A 62 0.91 -0.87 2.79
N ASN A 63 2.00 -1.01 2.04
CA ASN A 63 3.25 -1.58 2.53
C ASN A 63 4.17 -0.48 3.10
N PRO A 64 4.39 -0.41 4.43
CA PRO A 64 5.26 0.60 5.05
C PRO A 64 6.74 0.39 4.74
N ASN A 65 7.11 -0.75 4.16
CA ASN A 65 8.47 -1.07 3.75
C ASN A 65 8.62 -1.08 2.21
N ALA A 66 7.63 -0.58 1.46
CA ALA A 66 7.73 -0.49 0.01
C ALA A 66 8.96 0.32 -0.40
N VAL A 67 9.72 -0.18 -1.38
CA VAL A 67 10.85 0.52 -2.00
C VAL A 67 10.74 0.33 -3.49
N ASN A 68 10.76 1.43 -4.26
CA ASN A 68 10.80 1.35 -5.71
C ASN A 68 12.23 1.46 -6.26
N GLU A 69 12.40 1.18 -7.56
CA GLU A 69 13.69 1.20 -8.25
C GLU A 69 14.37 2.59 -8.25
N LEU A 70 13.59 3.66 -8.06
CA LEU A 70 14.07 5.04 -7.98
C LEU A 70 14.44 5.47 -6.55
N GLY A 71 14.33 4.57 -5.58
CA GLY A 71 14.70 4.77 -4.18
C GLY A 71 13.65 5.49 -3.33
N TYR A 72 12.40 5.58 -3.78
CA TYR A 72 11.29 6.09 -2.97
C TYR A 72 10.78 4.99 -2.03
N ARG A 73 10.38 5.39 -0.82
CA ARG A 73 10.19 4.47 0.31
C ARG A 73 8.90 4.72 1.08
N GLY A 74 8.38 3.66 1.69
CA GLY A 74 7.30 3.71 2.67
C GLY A 74 5.91 3.96 2.09
N LEU A 75 4.97 4.22 2.99
CA LEU A 75 3.53 4.34 2.69
C LEU A 75 3.22 5.40 1.65
N GLY A 76 3.95 6.52 1.71
CA GLY A 76 3.81 7.63 0.80
C GLY A 76 4.91 7.69 -0.26
N GLN A 77 5.64 6.62 -0.55
CA GLN A 77 6.69 6.57 -1.60
C GLN A 77 7.48 7.89 -1.70
N THR A 78 8.27 8.21 -0.67
CA THR A 78 9.00 9.47 -0.56
C THR A 78 10.51 9.25 -0.44
N LYS A 79 11.30 10.31 -0.67
CA LYS A 79 12.74 10.38 -0.32
C LYS A 79 13.01 11.12 0.98
N GLU A 80 11.98 11.67 1.59
CA GLU A 80 12.07 12.32 2.90
C GLU A 80 12.40 11.29 3.99
N ALA A 81 13.07 11.74 5.06
CA ALA A 81 13.48 10.87 6.16
C ALA A 81 12.29 10.12 6.82
N TRP A 82 11.11 10.74 6.82
CA TRP A 82 9.89 10.15 7.36
C TRP A 82 9.35 8.99 6.52
N GLY A 83 9.86 8.73 5.31
CA GLY A 83 9.46 7.58 4.47
C GLY A 83 9.92 6.21 5.00
N THR A 84 10.47 6.17 6.21
CA THR A 84 11.03 4.98 6.86
C THR A 84 10.64 4.96 8.34
N GLY A 85 10.82 3.80 8.98
CA GLY A 85 10.45 3.60 10.38
C GLY A 85 9.00 3.15 10.54
N SER A 86 8.40 3.45 11.69
CA SER A 86 7.06 2.97 12.03
C SER A 86 5.96 3.58 11.14
N VAL A 87 4.82 2.90 11.06
CA VAL A 87 3.61 3.43 10.40
C VAL A 87 3.23 4.79 10.96
N GLU A 88 3.38 5.01 12.26
CA GLU A 88 3.10 6.30 12.90
C GLU A 88 4.02 7.41 12.39
N THR A 89 5.34 7.17 12.32
CA THR A 89 6.30 8.15 11.78
C THR A 89 5.97 8.51 10.34
N GLN A 90 5.70 7.49 9.52
CA GLN A 90 5.33 7.70 8.12
C GLN A 90 4.03 8.48 8.00
N THR A 91 3.00 8.14 8.79
CA THR A 91 1.70 8.83 8.77
C THR A 91 1.83 10.30 9.17
N LYS A 92 2.56 10.60 10.25
CA LYS A 92 2.81 11.98 10.70
C LYS A 92 3.58 12.78 9.66
N GLY A 93 4.61 12.17 9.05
CA GLY A 93 5.35 12.74 7.94
C GLY A 93 4.44 13.06 6.75
N MET A 94 3.56 12.12 6.38
CA MET A 94 2.62 12.32 5.29
C MET A 94 1.64 13.47 5.54
N ILE A 95 1.10 13.58 6.76
CA ILE A 95 0.17 14.65 7.15
C ILE A 95 0.86 16.01 7.11
N ASN A 96 2.09 16.11 7.62
CA ASN A 96 2.84 17.36 7.61
C ASN A 96 3.20 17.77 6.18
N TYR A 97 3.72 16.83 5.39
CA TYR A 97 4.01 17.05 3.98
C TYR A 97 2.78 17.49 3.20
N ALA A 98 1.61 16.89 3.46
CA ALA A 98 0.35 17.30 2.84
C ALA A 98 0.01 18.77 3.14
N LYS A 99 0.20 19.20 4.40
CA LYS A 99 -0.05 20.57 4.84
C LYS A 99 0.96 21.56 4.26
N GLU A 100 2.25 21.21 4.25
CA GLU A 100 3.32 22.09 3.80
C GLU A 100 3.33 22.27 2.28
N ARG A 101 3.20 21.17 1.53
CA ARG A 101 3.29 21.19 0.06
C ARG A 101 1.97 21.57 -0.60
N TYR A 102 0.85 21.05 -0.11
CA TYR A 102 -0.46 21.20 -0.75
C TYR A 102 -1.38 22.18 -0.01
N GLY A 103 -1.03 22.59 1.21
CA GLY A 103 -1.84 23.46 2.06
C GLY A 103 -2.92 22.73 2.86
N SER A 104 -3.29 21.50 2.48
CA SER A 104 -4.20 20.64 3.26
C SER A 104 -4.15 19.19 2.77
N ILE A 105 -4.65 18.27 3.59
CA ILE A 105 -4.83 16.85 3.22
C ILE A 105 -5.78 16.73 2.01
N ASP A 106 -6.88 17.47 1.99
CA ASP A 106 -7.86 17.40 0.89
C ASP A 106 -7.24 17.84 -0.44
N LYS A 107 -6.41 18.89 -0.43
CA LYS A 107 -5.68 19.34 -1.63
C LYS A 107 -4.65 18.32 -2.09
N ALA A 108 -3.94 17.66 -1.17
CA ALA A 108 -3.02 16.58 -1.51
C ALA A 108 -3.75 15.40 -2.18
N ILE A 109 -4.91 15.01 -1.65
CA ILE A 109 -5.76 13.96 -2.23
C ILE A 109 -6.23 14.35 -3.64
N GLN A 110 -6.75 15.57 -3.81
CA GLN A 110 -7.19 16.07 -5.12
C GLN A 110 -6.03 16.12 -6.12
N PHE A 111 -4.86 16.56 -5.68
CA PHE A 111 -3.66 16.58 -6.49
C PHE A 111 -3.30 15.17 -6.97
N ARG A 112 -3.26 14.20 -6.06
CA ARG A 112 -2.96 12.81 -6.39
C ARG A 112 -3.97 12.24 -7.37
N ILE A 113 -5.27 12.43 -7.13
CA ILE A 113 -6.34 11.99 -8.04
C ILE A 113 -6.15 12.58 -9.45
N ALA A 114 -5.77 13.86 -9.55
CA ALA A 114 -5.60 14.54 -10.83
C ALA A 114 -4.30 14.15 -11.57
N ASN A 115 -3.22 13.83 -10.85
CA ASN A 115 -1.89 13.69 -11.44
C ASN A 115 -1.35 12.25 -11.42
N GLY A 116 -1.92 11.36 -10.62
CA GLY A 116 -1.45 9.98 -10.45
C GLY A 116 -0.19 9.84 -9.60
N TRP A 117 0.29 10.93 -8.99
CA TRP A 117 1.41 10.97 -8.05
C TRP A 117 1.13 12.00 -6.95
N TRP A 118 1.84 11.93 -5.82
CA TRP A 118 1.66 12.83 -4.67
C TRP A 118 2.99 13.36 -4.10
#